data_AF-A0A090R0P7-F1
#
_entry.id   AF-A0A090R0P7-F1
#
_cell.length_a   1.000
_cell.length_b   1.000
_cell.length_c   1.000
_cell.angle_alpha   90.00
_cell.angle_beta   90.00
_cell.angle_gamma   90.00
#
_symmetry.space_group_name_H-M   'P 1'
#
loop_
_entity.id
_entity.type
_entity.pdbx_description
1 polymer ?
#
loop_
_entity_poly.entity_id
_entity_poly.type
_entity_poly.pdbx_seq_one_letter_code
_entity_poly.pdbx_strand_id
1 'polypeptide(L)' 'MEAIINSMTPAERERPEIIKGSRKKRIAMGSGTQVQDVNRLLKQFTQMQKMMKKMQKGGMKNMMRNMKGMMPGGGMFGR' A
#
# COMPACT_ATOMS: atom_id res chain seq x y z
N MET A 1 -7.43 -13.07 10.53
CA MET A 1 -6.80 -12.51 9.31
C MET A 1 -5.32 -12.85 9.22
N GLU A 2 -4.58 -12.82 10.33
CA GLU A 2 -3.14 -13.16 10.37
C GLU A 2 -2.82 -14.53 9.77
N ALA A 3 -3.69 -15.54 9.99
CA ALA A 3 -3.56 -16.86 9.39
C ALA A 3 -3.45 -16.80 7.84
N ILE A 4 -4.23 -15.95 7.16
CA ILE A 4 -4.20 -15.82 5.69
C ILE A 4 -2.84 -15.31 5.22
N ILE A 5 -2.28 -14.30 5.91
CA ILE A 5 -0.99 -13.70 5.59
C ILE A 5 0.14 -14.71 5.86
N ASN A 6 0.05 -15.43 6.98
CA ASN A 6 1.02 -16.45 7.36
C ASN A 6 1.09 -17.60 6.35
N SER A 7 -0.03 -17.95 5.70
CA SER A 7 -0.05 -18.97 4.63
C SER A 7 0.48 -18.48 3.28
N MET A 8 0.78 -17.19 3.09
CA MET A 8 1.40 -16.66 1.87
C MET A 8 2.92 -16.89 1.85
N THR A 9 3.49 -17.07 0.66
CA THR A 9 4.95 -17.08 0.49
C THR A 9 5.52 -15.64 0.52
N PRO A 10 6.83 -15.45 0.77
CA PRO A 10 7.44 -14.12 0.74
C PRO A 10 7.19 -13.37 -0.57
N ALA A 11 7.35 -14.05 -1.72
CA ALA A 11 7.08 -13.49 -3.03
C ALA A 11 5.62 -13.02 -3.21
N GLU A 12 4.67 -13.74 -2.60
CA GLU A 12 3.25 -13.36 -2.64
C GLU A 12 2.94 -12.14 -1.77
N ARG A 13 3.65 -11.96 -0.64
CA ARG A 13 3.51 -10.80 0.24
C ARG A 13 4.10 -9.54 -0.38
N GLU A 14 5.26 -9.68 -1.03
CA GLU A 14 5.91 -8.57 -1.75
C GLU A 14 5.10 -8.16 -2.99
N ARG A 15 4.53 -9.15 -3.68
CA ARG A 15 3.82 -8.95 -4.95
C ARG A 15 2.42 -9.55 -4.95
N PRO A 16 1.44 -8.92 -4.28
CA PRO A 16 0.08 -9.44 -4.19
C PRO A 16 -0.62 -9.61 -5.55
N GLU A 17 -0.15 -8.96 -6.61
CA GLU A 17 -0.71 -9.08 -7.95
C GLU A 17 -0.56 -10.48 -8.56
N ILE A 18 0.40 -11.28 -8.08
CA ILE A 18 0.63 -12.66 -8.56
C ILE A 18 -0.38 -13.65 -7.95
N ILE A 19 -1.12 -13.25 -6.90
CA ILE A 19 -2.08 -14.10 -6.20
C ILE A 19 -3.35 -14.24 -7.04
N LYS A 20 -3.35 -15.23 -7.94
CA LYS A 20 -4.49 -15.63 -8.79
C LYS A 20 -5.24 -16.84 -8.22
N GLY A 21 -6.12 -17.47 -9.01
CA GLY A 21 -7.03 -18.55 -8.55
C GLY A 21 -6.34 -19.71 -7.82
N SER A 22 -5.29 -20.30 -8.40
CA SER A 22 -4.58 -21.42 -7.77
C SER A 22 -3.95 -21.03 -6.42
N ARG A 23 -3.25 -19.89 -6.36
CA ARG A 23 -2.63 -19.39 -5.12
C ARG A 23 -3.67 -19.04 -4.06
N LYS A 24 -4.81 -18.44 -4.45
CA LYS A 24 -5.91 -18.15 -3.52
C LYS A 24 -6.46 -19.42 -2.88
N LYS A 25 -6.66 -20.49 -3.67
CA LYS A 25 -7.08 -21.80 -3.13
C LYS A 25 -6.06 -22.36 -2.14
N ARG A 26 -4.77 -22.35 -2.48
CA ARG A 26 -3.68 -22.79 -1.59
C ARG A 26 -3.68 -22.01 -0.27
N ILE A 27 -3.76 -20.68 -0.33
CA ILE A 27 -3.76 -19.81 0.85
C ILE A 27 -5.01 -20.06 1.71
N ALA A 28 -6.18 -20.16 1.09
CA ALA A 28 -7.44 -20.46 1.77
C ALA A 28 -7.37 -21.79 2.54
N MET A 29 -6.95 -22.86 1.86
CA MET A 29 -6.77 -24.18 2.49
C MET A 29 -5.71 -24.15 3.60
N GLY A 30 -4.57 -23.52 3.36
CA GLY A 30 -3.46 -23.46 4.33
C GLY A 30 -3.73 -22.54 5.53
N SER A 31 -4.77 -21.71 5.48
CA SER A 31 -5.17 -20.82 6.59
C SER A 31 -6.48 -21.24 7.25
N GLY A 32 -7.14 -22.29 6.75
CA GLY A 32 -8.46 -22.70 7.22
C GLY A 32 -9.56 -21.67 6.92
N THR A 33 -9.41 -20.88 5.86
CA THR A 33 -10.37 -19.82 5.47
C THR A 33 -10.95 -20.06 4.09
N GLN A 34 -11.92 -19.24 3.68
CA GLN A 34 -12.51 -19.33 2.36
C GLN A 34 -11.75 -18.48 1.33
N VAL A 35 -11.83 -18.86 0.05
CA VAL A 35 -11.25 -18.07 -1.06
C VAL A 35 -11.84 -16.64 -1.10
N GLN A 36 -13.07 -16.46 -0.62
CA GLN A 36 -13.74 -15.16 -0.51
C GLN A 36 -13.05 -14.24 0.52
N ASP A 37 -12.60 -14.79 1.64
CA ASP A 37 -11.87 -14.05 2.68
C ASP A 37 -10.52 -13.57 2.15
N VAL A 38 -9.81 -14.44 1.42
CA VAL A 38 -8.57 -14.07 0.72
C VAL A 38 -8.82 -12.94 -0.28
N ASN A 39 -9.91 -13.01 -1.06
CA ASN A 39 -10.27 -11.95 -1.99
C ASN A 39 -10.56 -10.61 -1.30
N ARG A 40 -11.25 -10.64 -0.15
CA ARG A 40 -11.57 -9.45 0.62
C ARG A 40 -10.29 -8.78 1.15
N LEU A 41 -9.36 -9.57 1.67
CA LEU A 41 -8.06 -9.09 2.15
C LEU A 41 -7.26 -8.42 1.02
N LEU A 42 -7.16 -9.08 -0.15
CA LEU A 42 -6.42 -8.53 -1.30
C LEU A 42 -7.03 -7.21 -1.82
N LYS A 43 -8.37 -7.10 -1.80
CA LYS A 43 -9.06 -5.85 -2.15
C LYS A 43 -8.73 -4.72 -1.17
N GLN A 44 -8.80 -5.00 0.13
CA GLN A 44 -8.46 -4.03 1.18
C GLN A 44 -7.01 -3.56 1.06
N PHE A 45 -6.08 -4.49 0.86
CA PHE A 45 -4.67 -4.16 0.63
C PHE A 45 -4.48 -3.25 -0.59
N THR A 46 -5.11 -3.60 -1.72
CA THR A 46 -5.01 -2.80 -2.96
C THR A 46 -5.56 -1.39 -2.76
N GLN A 47 -6.66 -1.24 -2.01
CA GLN A 47 -7.23 0.07 -1.69
C GLN A 47 -6.30 0.89 -0.80
N MET A 48 -5.74 0.30 0.25
CA MET A 48 -4.77 0.96 1.13
C MET A 48 -3.50 1.34 0.36
N GLN A 49 -2.98 0.47 -0.50
CA GLN A 49 -1.82 0.75 -1.34
C GLN A 49 -2.09 1.91 -2.32
N LYS A 50 -3.29 1.99 -2.91
CA LYS A 50 -3.70 3.12 -3.75
C LYS A 50 -3.77 4.43 -2.94
N MET A 51 -4.30 4.38 -1.72
CA MET A 51 -4.37 5.53 -0.82
C MET A 51 -2.96 6.00 -0.43
N MET A 52 -2.07 5.09 -0.03
CA MET A 52 -0.68 5.39 0.30
C MET A 52 0.08 6.00 -0.89
N LYS A 53 -0.10 5.45 -2.10
CA LYS A 53 0.49 6.03 -3.33
C LYS A 53 -0.04 7.44 -3.62
N LYS A 54 -1.33 7.70 -3.44
CA LYS A 54 -1.92 9.04 -3.60
C LYS A 54 -1.38 10.02 -2.55
N MET A 55 -1.23 9.57 -1.30
CA MET A 55 -0.66 10.37 -0.22
C MET A 55 0.82 10.71 -0.48
N GLN A 56 1.63 9.74 -0.93
CA GLN A 56 3.03 9.98 -1.32
C GLN A 56 3.17 10.93 -2.51
N LYS A 57 2.33 10.78 -3.54
CA LYS A 57 2.39 11.65 -4.74
C LYS A 57 1.79 13.05 -4.52
N GLY A 58 0.81 13.19 -3.64
CA GLY A 58 0.00 14.41 -3.49
C GLY A 58 0.16 15.15 -2.16
N GLY A 59 0.32 14.45 -1.03
CA GLY A 59 0.36 15.06 0.30
C GLY A 59 1.66 15.81 0.57
N MET A 60 2.80 15.14 0.42
CA MET A 60 4.11 15.76 0.70
C MET A 60 4.48 16.82 -0.36
N LYS A 61 4.20 16.54 -1.64
CA LYS A 61 4.58 17.40 -2.76
C LYS A 61 3.74 18.69 -2.81
N ASN A 62 2.43 18.61 -2.54
CA ASN A 62 1.59 19.83 -2.47
C ASN A 62 1.85 20.61 -1.18
N MET A 63 2.13 19.94 -0.06
CA MET A 63 2.53 20.62 1.18
C MET A 63 3.85 21.36 1.01
N MET A 64 4.86 20.74 0.38
CA MET A 64 6.15 21.39 0.12
C MET A 64 6.05 22.50 -0.93
N ARG A 65 5.12 22.39 -1.90
CA ARG A 65 4.84 23.46 -2.88
C ARG A 65 4.11 24.64 -2.26
N ASN A 66 3.14 24.41 -1.38
CA ASN A 66 2.46 25.45 -0.62
C ASN A 66 3.38 26.10 0.42
N MET A 67 4.26 25.32 1.07
CA MET A 67 5.26 25.84 2.00
C MET A 67 6.34 26.66 1.30
N LYS A 68 6.75 26.27 0.07
CA LYS A 68 7.63 27.09 -0.78
C LYS A 68 6.93 28.37 -1.29
N GLY A 69 5.61 28.37 -1.41
CA GLY A 69 4.81 29.56 -1.75
C GLY A 69 4.50 30.47 -0.55
N MET A 70 4.65 29.98 0.68
CA MET A 70 4.38 30.69 1.93
C MET A 70 5.64 31.07 2.70
N MET A 71 6.84 31.01 2.09
CA MET A 71 8.03 31.65 2.64
C MET A 71 8.13 33.07 2.06
N PRO A 72 7.76 34.13 2.82
CA PRO A 72 8.07 35.49 2.42
C PRO A 72 9.53 35.76 2.81
N GLY A 73 10.36 36.14 1.84
CA GLY A 73 11.61 36.86 2.10
C GLY A 73 12.63 36.18 3.03
N GLY A 74 13.40 35.24 2.48
CA GLY A 74 14.75 34.96 2.97
C GLY A 74 15.74 35.98 2.41
N GLY A 75 15.54 37.26 2.69
CA GLY A 75 16.54 38.29 2.43
C GLY A 75 17.62 38.21 3.49
N MET A 76 18.73 37.50 3.23
CA MET A 76 20.07 37.77 3.79
C MET A 76 21.07 36.75 3.22
N PHE A 77 21.55 36.97 2.00
CA PHE A 77 22.89 36.51 1.62
C PHE A 77 23.70 37.78 1.35
N GLY A 78 24.46 38.16 2.38
CA GLY A 78 25.28 39.36 2.42
C GLY A 78 26.36 39.36 1.36
N ARG A 79 26.68 40.58 0.94
CA ARG A 79 28.01 40.97 0.45
C ARG A 79 29.08 40.59 1.46
#